data_AF-A0A8H6G0T6-F1
#
_entry.id   AF-A0A8H6G0T6-F1
#
_cell.length_a   1.000
_cell.length_b   1.000
_cell.length_c   1.000
_cell.angle_alpha   90.00
_cell.angle_beta   90.00
_cell.angle_gamma   90.00
#
_symmetry.space_group_name_H-M   'P 1'
#
loop_
_entity.id
_entity.type
_entity.pdbx_description
1 polymer ?
#
loop_
_entity_poly.entity_id
_entity_poly.type
_entity_poly.pdbx_seq_one_letter_code
_entity_poly.pdbx_strand_id
1 'polypeptide(L)'
;MSSPETPFIVVICHDSYRTPEPYQPFLTAPKAQNIEPYRPPLPSSDFRRINVGDVTNPHYNNDPPYPQPADDAAVLNELLSQLILRSGKRVLLVGHSYLLRVRVLDPNGRVRTQLL
;
A
#
# COMPACT_ATOMS: atom_id res chain seq x y z
N MET A 1 -10.71 -17.88 29.54
CA MET A 1 -11.33 -17.42 28.27
C MET A 1 -10.35 -16.44 27.63
N SER A 2 -9.71 -16.81 26.52
CA SER A 2 -8.79 -15.91 25.81
C SER A 2 -9.61 -14.73 25.26
N SER A 3 -9.16 -13.50 25.52
CA SER A 3 -9.71 -12.32 24.86
C SER A 3 -9.63 -12.52 23.34
N PRO A 4 -10.64 -12.12 22.55
CA PRO A 4 -10.51 -12.17 21.09
C PRO A 4 -9.29 -11.34 20.70
N GLU A 5 -8.31 -11.96 20.04
CA GLU A 5 -7.16 -11.24 19.52
C GLU A 5 -7.66 -10.07 18.68
N THR A 6 -7.09 -8.88 18.91
CA THR A 6 -7.48 -7.69 18.16
C THR A 6 -7.18 -7.94 16.68
N PRO A 7 -8.19 -7.90 15.79
CA PRO A 7 -7.97 -8.15 14.37
C PRO A 7 -6.99 -7.10 13.82
N PHE A 8 -6.00 -7.55 13.06
CA PHE A 8 -5.08 -6.68 12.37
C PHE A 8 -5.72 -6.15 11.08
N ILE A 9 -5.24 -5.01 10.60
CA ILE A 9 -5.61 -4.42 9.31
C ILE A 9 -4.58 -4.86 8.28
N VAL A 10 -5.01 -5.23 7.07
CA VAL A 10 -4.11 -5.54 5.96
C VAL A 10 -4.01 -4.33 5.06
N VAL A 11 -2.82 -3.78 4.84
CA VAL A 11 -2.61 -2.71 3.86
C VAL A 11 -1.89 -3.32 2.66
N ILE A 12 -2.48 -3.18 1.47
CA ILE A 12 -1.97 -3.74 0.22
C ILE A 12 -1.32 -2.64 -0.59
N CYS A 13 -0.01 -2.76 -0.75
CA CYS A 13 0.82 -1.92 -1.60
C CYS A 13 1.06 -2.65 -2.92
N HIS A 14 0.52 -2.08 -4.00
CA HIS A 14 0.68 -2.63 -5.33
C HIS A 14 1.80 -1.93 -6.08
N ASP A 15 2.35 -2.64 -7.06
CA ASP A 15 3.30 -2.08 -8.01
C ASP A 15 2.67 -0.96 -8.86
N SER A 16 3.52 -0.14 -9.47
CA SER A 16 3.13 0.91 -10.40
C SER A 16 2.35 0.34 -11.59
N TYR A 17 1.51 1.16 -12.22
CA TYR A 17 0.83 0.84 -13.49
C TYR A 17 -0.21 -0.31 -13.44
N ARG A 18 -0.73 -0.68 -12.27
CA ARG A 18 -1.78 -1.71 -12.17
C ARG A 18 -3.13 -1.14 -11.75
N THR A 19 -4.14 -1.57 -12.48
CA THR A 19 -5.54 -1.34 -12.17
C THR A 19 -5.97 -2.18 -10.94
N PRO A 20 -7.12 -1.89 -10.31
CA PRO A 20 -7.56 -2.55 -9.08
C PRO A 20 -7.76 -4.07 -9.18
N GLU A 21 -8.10 -4.57 -10.36
CA GLU A 21 -8.70 -5.89 -10.56
C GLU A 21 -7.83 -7.06 -10.06
N PRO A 22 -6.49 -7.09 -10.26
CA PRO A 22 -5.65 -8.18 -9.76
C PRO A 22 -5.63 -8.30 -8.24
N TYR A 23 -5.94 -7.22 -7.53
CA TYR A 23 -5.91 -7.17 -6.07
C TYR A 23 -7.28 -7.48 -5.44
N GLN A 24 -8.33 -7.64 -6.24
CA GLN A 24 -9.68 -7.90 -5.75
C GLN A 24 -9.77 -9.13 -4.83
N PRO A 25 -9.12 -10.28 -5.13
CA PRO A 25 -9.13 -11.43 -4.21
C PRO A 25 -8.52 -11.10 -2.85
N PHE A 26 -7.47 -10.27 -2.82
CA PHE A 26 -6.80 -9.82 -1.60
C PHE A 26 -7.62 -8.77 -0.81
N LEU A 27 -8.60 -8.11 -1.44
CA LEU A 27 -9.56 -7.25 -0.76
C LEU A 27 -10.78 -8.02 -0.24
N THR A 28 -11.15 -9.12 -0.89
CA THR A 28 -12.34 -9.90 -0.55
C THR A 28 -12.05 -10.95 0.52
N ALA A 29 -10.96 -11.71 0.39
CA ALA A 29 -10.66 -12.82 1.30
C ALA A 29 -10.45 -12.39 2.76
N PRO A 30 -9.75 -11.28 3.08
CA PRO A 30 -9.61 -10.82 4.47
C PRO A 30 -10.95 -10.40 5.09
N LYS A 31 -11.84 -9.77 4.30
CA LYS A 31 -13.16 -9.36 4.81
C LYS A 31 -14.00 -10.55 5.27
N ALA A 32 -13.90 -11.69 4.57
CA ALA A 32 -14.56 -12.94 4.99
C ALA A 32 -14.06 -13.48 6.34
N GLN A 33 -12.88 -13.02 6.79
CA GLN A 33 -12.27 -13.36 8.08
C GLN A 33 -12.40 -12.22 9.11
N ASN A 34 -13.25 -11.22 8.86
CA ASN A 34 -13.37 -9.99 9.68
C ASN A 34 -12.05 -9.19 9.80
N ILE A 35 -11.17 -9.32 8.80
CA ILE A 35 -9.94 -8.54 8.66
C ILE A 35 -10.22 -7.40 7.69
N GLU A 36 -9.92 -6.17 8.09
CA GLU A 36 -10.15 -4.98 7.27
C GLU A 36 -8.97 -4.79 6.29
N PRO A 37 -9.19 -4.81 4.97
CA PRO A 37 -8.14 -4.54 4.00
C PRO A 37 -8.20 -3.09 3.51
N TYR A 38 -7.02 -2.48 3.37
CA TYR A 38 -6.79 -1.15 2.82
C TYR A 38 -5.98 -1.27 1.54
N ARG A 39 -6.33 -0.43 0.57
CA ARG A 39 -5.52 -0.19 -0.62
C ARG A 39 -5.42 1.32 -0.82
N PRO A 40 -4.30 1.95 -0.42
CA PRO A 40 -4.12 3.37 -0.64
C PRO A 40 -4.00 3.66 -2.14
N PRO A 41 -4.55 4.79 -2.62
CA PRO A 41 -4.25 5.27 -3.96
C PRO A 41 -2.80 5.74 -4.02
N LEU A 42 -1.93 4.97 -4.66
CA LEU A 42 -0.52 5.33 -4.83
C LEU A 42 -0.34 6.24 -6.05
N PRO A 43 0.38 7.36 -5.93
CA PRO A 43 0.74 8.23 -7.05
C PRO A 43 1.25 7.47 -8.29
N SER A 44 2.13 6.48 -8.11
CA SER A 44 2.70 5.68 -9.22
C SER A 44 1.72 4.72 -9.91
N SER A 45 0.46 4.71 -9.49
CA SER A 45 -0.63 3.99 -10.17
C SER A 45 -1.78 4.90 -10.59
N ASP A 46 -1.64 6.22 -10.43
CA ASP A 46 -2.60 7.19 -10.93
C ASP A 46 -2.23 7.60 -12.35
N PHE A 47 -2.99 7.13 -13.35
CA PHE A 47 -2.76 7.46 -14.76
C PHE A 47 -2.83 8.96 -15.07
N ARG A 48 -3.39 9.79 -14.18
CA ARG A 48 -3.37 11.26 -14.33
C ARG A 48 -2.02 11.87 -13.92
N ARG A 49 -1.21 11.11 -13.19
CA ARG A 49 0.09 11.55 -12.66
C ARG A 49 1.27 10.91 -13.39
N ILE A 50 0.97 10.10 -14.39
CA ILE A 50 1.92 9.31 -15.17
C ILE A 50 1.68 9.65 -16.64
N ASN A 51 2.75 9.87 -17.39
CA ASN A 51 2.64 10.05 -18.83
C ASN A 51 2.35 8.70 -19.52
N VAL A 52 1.09 8.27 -19.57
CA VAL A 52 0.70 7.04 -20.29
C VAL A 52 0.28 7.28 -21.74
N GLY A 53 0.37 8.52 -22.23
CA GLY A 53 -0.17 8.90 -23.53
C GLY A 53 -1.70 8.76 -23.54
N ASP A 54 -2.22 7.82 -24.33
CA ASP A 54 -3.65 7.51 -24.40
C ASP A 54 -4.07 6.67 -23.18
N VAL A 55 -4.95 7.21 -22.33
CA VAL A 55 -5.45 6.51 -21.13
C VAL A 55 -6.31 5.28 -21.46
N THR A 56 -6.85 5.19 -22.66
CA THR A 56 -7.64 4.04 -23.13
C THR A 56 -6.76 2.93 -23.71
N ASN A 57 -5.53 3.27 -24.11
CA ASN A 57 -4.49 2.34 -24.55
C ASN A 57 -3.11 2.78 -24.01
N PRO A 58 -2.87 2.60 -22.71
CA PRO A 58 -1.74 3.22 -22.01
C PRO A 58 -0.40 2.68 -22.47
N HIS A 59 0.51 3.59 -22.82
CA HIS A 59 1.92 3.33 -23.10
C HIS A 59 2.78 3.68 -21.88
N TYR A 60 3.35 2.67 -21.23
CA TYR A 60 4.07 2.81 -19.96
C TYR A 60 5.57 3.15 -20.09
N ASN A 61 6.07 3.31 -21.32
CA ASN A 61 7.48 3.59 -21.62
C ASN A 61 7.71 5.02 -22.13
N ASN A 62 6.79 5.94 -21.89
CA ASN A 62 6.97 7.31 -22.33
C ASN A 62 8.05 8.02 -21.49
N ASP A 63 8.47 9.21 -21.91
CA ASP A 63 9.34 10.03 -21.09
C ASP A 63 8.57 10.63 -19.88
N PRO A 64 9.27 11.02 -18.80
CA PRO A 64 8.70 11.66 -17.60
C PRO A 64 7.67 12.77 -17.90
N PRO A 65 6.80 13.13 -16.94
CA PRO A 65 6.94 12.91 -15.50
C PRO A 65 6.38 11.59 -14.99
N TYR A 66 7.14 10.97 -14.08
CA TYR A 66 6.71 9.82 -13.28
C TYR A 66 6.81 10.17 -11.79
N PRO A 67 5.81 9.81 -10.97
CA PRO A 67 5.92 9.87 -9.52
C PRO A 67 7.15 9.09 -9.08
N GLN A 68 7.90 9.67 -8.15
CA GLN A 68 9.08 9.01 -7.60
C GLN A 68 8.65 8.01 -6.52
N PRO A 69 9.45 6.97 -6.24
CA PRO A 69 9.17 6.05 -5.13
C PRO A 69 8.96 6.75 -3.78
N ALA A 70 9.55 7.93 -3.60
CA ALA A 70 9.37 8.77 -2.41
C ALA A 70 7.93 9.32 -2.28
N ASP A 71 7.23 9.56 -3.39
CA ASP A 71 5.85 10.07 -3.39
C ASP A 71 4.87 9.01 -2.86
N ASP A 72 5.03 7.75 -3.30
CA ASP A 72 4.25 6.63 -2.77
C ASP A 72 4.57 6.38 -1.29
N ALA A 73 5.85 6.47 -0.91
CA ALA A 73 6.27 6.30 0.48
C ALA A 73 5.66 7.36 1.40
N ALA A 74 5.46 8.59 0.94
CA ALA A 74 4.81 9.64 1.71
C ALA A 74 3.36 9.28 2.05
N VAL A 75 2.58 8.83 1.05
CA VAL A 75 1.19 8.38 1.23
C VAL A 75 1.12 7.19 2.19
N LEU A 76 2.03 6.22 2.05
CA LEU A 76 2.07 5.05 2.93
C LEU A 76 2.44 5.42 4.37
N ASN A 77 3.43 6.29 4.56
CA ASN A 77 3.82 6.73 5.89
C ASN A 77 2.69 7.48 6.61
N GLU A 78 1.93 8.31 5.88
CA GLU A 78 0.76 9.01 6.43
C GLU A 78 -0.32 8.01 6.86
N LEU A 79 -0.69 7.07 5.99
CA LEU A 79 -1.68 6.02 6.30
C LEU A 79 -1.25 5.16 7.50
N LEU A 80 0.00 4.67 7.50
CA LEU A 80 0.52 3.86 8.59
C LEU A 80 0.57 4.64 9.91
N SER A 81 0.97 5.91 9.88
CA SER A 81 0.97 6.77 11.07
C SER A 81 -0.44 6.95 11.62
N GLN A 82 -1.44 7.13 10.75
CA GLN A 82 -2.83 7.21 11.16
C GLN A 82 -3.30 5.90 11.80
N LEU A 83 -3.11 4.76 11.12
CA LEU A 83 -3.60 3.47 11.60
C LEU A 83 -2.91 3.02 12.90
N ILE A 84 -1.57 3.10 12.94
CA ILE A 84 -0.77 2.57 14.04
C ILE A 84 -0.74 3.56 15.20
N LEU A 85 -0.27 4.79 14.96
CA LEU A 85 0.02 5.73 16.04
C LEU A 85 -1.23 6.43 16.54
N ARG A 86 -2.14 6.84 15.65
CA ARG A 86 -3.36 7.58 16.04
C ARG A 86 -4.51 6.66 16.43
N SER A 87 -4.65 5.51 15.78
CA SER A 87 -5.77 4.59 16.00
C SER A 87 -5.40 3.31 16.76
N GLY A 88 -4.14 3.11 17.11
CA GLY A 88 -3.68 1.96 17.90
C GLY A 88 -3.86 0.61 17.19
N LYS A 89 -3.98 0.59 15.87
CA LYS A 89 -4.26 -0.63 15.10
C LYS A 89 -2.99 -1.42 14.83
N ARG A 90 -3.11 -2.74 14.81
CA ARG A 90 -2.07 -3.64 14.29
C ARG A 90 -2.19 -3.68 12.78
N VAL A 91 -1.10 -3.47 12.05
CA VAL A 91 -1.11 -3.44 10.58
C VAL A 91 -0.18 -4.52 10.02
N LEU A 92 -0.67 -5.28 9.05
CA LEU A 92 0.11 -6.13 8.15
C LEU A 92 0.23 -5.42 6.81
N LEU A 93 1.44 -5.02 6.44
CA LEU A 93 1.71 -4.38 5.15
C LEU A 93 2.17 -5.42 4.14
N VAL A 94 1.47 -5.52 3.01
CA VAL A 94 1.74 -6.47 1.92
C VAL A 94 2.22 -5.70 0.70
N GLY A 95 3.49 -5.83 0.37
CA GLY A 95 4.07 -5.25 -0.85
C GLY A 95 4.15 -6.27 -1.98
N HIS A 96 3.71 -5.90 -3.18
CA HIS A 96 3.89 -6.71 -4.39
C HIS A 96 4.95 -6.09 -5.30
N SER A 97 5.91 -6.91 -5.77
CA SER A 97 6.95 -6.55 -6.74
C SER A 97 7.86 -5.40 -6.28
N TYR A 98 8.05 -4.31 -7.05
CA TYR A 98 9.05 -3.28 -6.76
C TYR A 98 8.77 -2.42 -5.52
N LEU A 99 7.54 -2.48 -4.97
CA LEU A 99 7.17 -1.76 -3.75
C LEU A 99 7.55 -2.49 -2.45
N LEU A 100 8.33 -3.58 -2.52
CA LEU A 100 8.79 -4.36 -1.36
C LEU A 100 9.81 -3.66 -0.44
N ARG A 101 9.97 -2.34 -0.51
CA ARG A 101 10.73 -1.56 0.47
C ARG A 101 9.84 -1.06 1.60
N VAL A 102 9.33 -1.99 2.39
CA VAL A 102 8.48 -1.69 3.55
C VAL A 102 9.32 -1.50 4.81
N ARG A 103 9.14 -0.35 5.48
CA ARG A 103 9.68 -0.07 6.82
C ARG A 103 8.67 -0.53 7.87
N VAL A 104 9.04 -1.51 8.69
CA VAL A 104 8.25 -1.86 9.88
C VAL A 104 8.60 -0.87 10.98
N LEU A 105 7.64 -0.02 11.36
CA LEU A 105 7.76 0.88 12.51
C LEU A 105 7.25 0.16 13.76
N ASP A 106 8.05 0.14 14.81
CA ASP A 106 7.57 -0.25 16.13
C ASP A 106 6.65 0.85 16.72
N PRO A 107 5.93 0.58 17.83
CA PRO A 107 5.06 1.56 18.47
C PRO A 107 5.75 2.85 18.93
N ASN A 108 7.09 2.88 18.95
CA ASN A 108 7.91 4.05 19.28
C ASN A 108 8.45 4.75 18.02
N GLY A 109 8.00 4.36 16.83
CA GLY A 109 8.42 4.93 15.55
C GLY A 109 9.81 4.50 15.08
N ARG A 110 10.41 3.44 15.65
CA ARG A 110 11.72 2.94 15.20
C ARG A 110 11.57 1.94 14.06
N VAL A 111 12.36 2.11 13.00
CA VAL A 111 12.41 1.19 11.86
C VAL A 111 13.12 -0.10 12.28
N ARG A 112 12.41 -1.24 12.29
CA ARG A 112 12.97 -2.55 12.67
C ARG A 112 13.60 -3.34 11.53
N THR A 113 13.25 -3.05 10.28
CA THR A 113 13.80 -3.76 9.11
C THR A 113 13.86 -2.85 7.89
N GLN A 114 14.98 -2.89 7.19
CA GLN A 114 15.18 -2.36 5.84
C GLN A 114 15.65 -3.55 4.99
N LEU A 115 14.81 -4.04 4.08
CA LEU A 115 15.23 -5.01 3.07
C LEU A 115 15.46 -4.28 1.75
N LEU A 116 16.56 -4.70 1.11
CA LEU A 116 17.27 -4.07 0.00
C LEU A 116 16.39 -3.75 -1.21
#